data_AF-A0A1M4UVU5-F1
#
_entry.id   AF-A0A1M4UVU5-F1
#
_cell.length_a   1.000
_cell.length_b   1.000
_cell.length_c   1.000
_cell.angle_alpha   90.00
_cell.angle_beta   90.00
_cell.angle_gamma   90.00
#
_symmetry.space_group_name_H-M   'P 1'
#
loop_
_entity.id
_entity.type
_entity.pdbx_description
1 polymer ?
#
loop_
_entity_poly.entity_id
_entity_poly.type
_entity_poly.pdbx_seq_one_letter_code
_entity_poly.pdbx_strand_id
1 'polypeptide(L)'
;MDDPQHRWHDMGGEAAGPVPMDGHDFAIWEKRVDALVILGQQRGHFTVDGLRRALEDMGEQAFESMTYYERWVAALNQNLIEAGVYTLEELGTKMEEIKARGDTYGAVQS
;
A
#
# COMPACT_ATOMS: atom_id res chain seq x y z
N MET A 1 -14.84 -25.06 5.99
CA MET A 1 -13.91 -25.75 5.08
C MET A 1 -13.07 -24.63 4.50
N ASP A 2 -11.76 -24.63 4.73
CA ASP A 2 -10.87 -23.66 4.06
C ASP A 2 -10.82 -24.05 2.58
N ASP A 3 -11.40 -23.20 1.73
CA ASP A 3 -11.19 -23.29 0.29
C ASP A 3 -9.82 -22.67 -0.02
N PRO A 4 -8.84 -23.47 -0.50
CA PRO A 4 -7.51 -22.95 -0.82
C PRO A 4 -7.49 -21.92 -1.96
N GLN A 5 -8.61 -21.69 -2.65
CA GLN A 5 -8.76 -20.63 -3.67
C GLN A 5 -9.35 -19.33 -3.12
N HIS A 6 -9.94 -19.34 -1.92
CA HIS A 6 -10.52 -18.14 -1.32
C HIS A 6 -9.42 -17.21 -0.82
N ARG A 7 -9.28 -16.06 -1.47
CA ARG A 7 -8.35 -15.01 -1.07
C ARG A 7 -9.09 -13.96 -0.26
N TRP A 8 -8.40 -13.33 0.67
CA TRP A 8 -9.00 -12.41 1.65
C TRP A 8 -9.77 -11.23 1.03
N HIS A 9 -9.43 -10.81 -0.18
CA HIS A 9 -10.15 -9.72 -0.85
C HIS A 9 -11.56 -10.12 -1.34
N ASP A 10 -11.88 -11.42 -1.44
CA ASP A 10 -13.12 -11.95 -2.02
C ASP A 10 -14.24 -12.13 -0.98
N MET A 11 -14.45 -11.12 -0.13
CA MET A 11 -15.46 -11.16 0.95
C MET A 11 -16.91 -10.96 0.46
N GLY A 12 -17.15 -11.12 -0.85
CA GLY A 12 -18.42 -10.83 -1.49
C GLY A 12 -19.54 -11.74 -0.97
N GLY A 13 -20.55 -11.15 -0.31
CA GLY A 13 -21.69 -11.91 0.23
C GLY A 13 -21.49 -12.41 1.67
N GLU A 14 -20.34 -12.13 2.29
CA GLU A 14 -20.12 -12.35 3.70
C GLU A 14 -20.89 -11.33 4.57
N ALA A 15 -21.18 -11.72 5.81
CA ALA A 15 -21.83 -10.83 6.76
C ALA A 15 -20.84 -9.75 7.22
N ALA A 16 -21.21 -8.48 7.03
CA ALA A 16 -20.47 -7.33 7.54
C ALA A 16 -21.35 -6.49 8.48
N GLY A 17 -20.70 -5.73 9.37
CA GLY A 17 -21.37 -4.74 10.20
C GLY A 17 -21.87 -3.53 9.40
N PRO A 18 -22.52 -2.55 10.06
CA PRO A 18 -22.88 -1.29 9.44
C PRO A 18 -21.67 -0.57 8.84
N VAL A 19 -21.88 0.11 7.72
CA VAL A 19 -20.83 0.89 7.06
C VAL A 19 -20.55 2.17 7.86
N PRO A 20 -19.30 2.45 8.25
CA PRO A 20 -18.92 3.75 8.78
C PRO A 20 -19.15 4.86 7.75
N MET A 21 -19.83 5.94 8.14
CA MET A 21 -20.24 7.04 7.25
C MET A 21 -19.42 8.32 7.48
N ASP A 22 -18.47 8.29 8.40
CA ASP A 22 -17.53 9.37 8.63
C ASP A 22 -16.64 9.59 7.40
N GLY A 23 -16.33 10.85 7.14
CA GLY A 23 -15.37 11.21 6.10
C GLY A 23 -13.94 10.92 6.56
N HIS A 24 -13.08 10.54 5.62
CA HIS A 24 -11.65 10.38 5.86
C HIS A 24 -10.92 11.68 5.49
N ASP A 25 -10.22 12.30 6.45
CA ASP A 25 -9.32 13.41 6.16
C ASP A 25 -7.95 12.86 5.76
N PHE A 26 -7.65 12.92 4.48
CA PHE A 26 -6.45 12.33 3.91
C PHE A 26 -5.19 13.11 4.34
N ALA A 27 -4.30 12.41 5.03
CA ALA A 27 -2.97 12.91 5.32
C ALA A 27 -2.19 13.14 4.03
N ILE A 28 -1.22 14.06 4.07
CA ILE A 28 -0.42 14.41 2.89
C ILE A 28 0.34 13.21 2.30
N TRP A 29 0.75 12.25 3.13
CA TRP A 29 1.47 11.07 2.67
C TRP A 29 0.55 10.13 1.87
N GLU A 30 -0.71 10.01 2.25
CA GLU A 30 -1.71 9.20 1.53
C GLU A 30 -1.91 9.74 0.11
N LYS A 31 -2.06 11.06 -0.01
CA LYS A 31 -2.15 11.75 -1.31
C LYS A 31 -0.89 11.53 -2.17
N ARG A 32 0.29 11.43 -1.54
CA ARG A 32 1.54 11.13 -2.26
C ARG A 32 1.61 9.69 -2.70
N VAL A 33 1.15 8.74 -1.89
CA VAL A 33 1.06 7.33 -2.29
C VAL A 33 0.18 7.19 -3.53
N ASP A 34 -0.99 7.83 -3.54
CA ASP A 34 -1.88 7.86 -4.71
C ASP A 34 -1.16 8.43 -5.95
N ALA A 35 -0.53 9.59 -5.81
CA ALA A 35 0.23 10.21 -6.91
C ALA A 35 1.38 9.31 -7.42
N LEU A 36 2.09 8.62 -6.52
CA LEU A 36 3.17 7.71 -6.90
C LEU A 36 2.64 6.48 -7.65
N VAL A 37 1.47 5.96 -7.26
CA VAL A 37 0.81 4.88 -8.00
C VAL A 37 0.51 5.30 -9.43
N ILE A 38 -0.13 6.46 -9.62
CA ILE A 38 -0.45 6.99 -10.94
C ILE A 38 0.81 7.22 -11.78
N LEU A 39 1.84 7.85 -11.20
CA LEU A 39 3.10 8.11 -11.90
C LEU A 39 3.87 6.84 -12.25
N GLY A 40 3.82 5.82 -11.39
CA GLY A 40 4.44 4.52 -11.64
C GLY A 40 3.78 3.78 -12.81
N GLN A 41 2.45 3.81 -12.86
CA GLN A 41 1.67 3.24 -13.96
C GLN A 41 1.89 3.99 -15.28
N GLN A 42 1.91 5.32 -15.26
CA GLN A 42 2.20 6.14 -16.45
C GLN A 42 3.59 5.90 -17.03
N ARG A 43 4.57 5.58 -16.17
CA ARG A 43 5.92 5.17 -16.59
C ARG A 43 6.03 3.73 -17.06
N GLY A 44 4.95 2.94 -16.95
CA GLY A 44 4.92 1.55 -17.36
C GLY A 44 5.66 0.60 -16.40
N HIS A 45 5.90 1.01 -15.15
CA HIS A 45 6.56 0.14 -14.17
C HIS A 45 5.67 -1.03 -13.74
N PHE A 46 4.35 -0.82 -13.71
CA PHE A 46 3.35 -1.85 -13.40
C PHE A 46 1.98 -1.43 -13.93
N THR A 47 1.02 -2.36 -13.93
CA THR A 47 -0.37 -2.15 -14.36
C THR A 47 -1.31 -2.06 -13.16
N VAL A 48 -2.58 -1.69 -13.41
CA VAL A 48 -3.64 -1.81 -12.39
C VAL A 48 -3.74 -3.25 -11.88
N ASP A 49 -3.68 -4.23 -12.78
CA ASP A 49 -3.73 -5.65 -12.40
C ASP A 49 -2.50 -6.07 -11.57
N GLY A 50 -1.33 -5.52 -11.86
CA GLY A 50 -0.11 -5.76 -11.05
C GLY A 50 -0.23 -5.20 -9.64
N LEU A 51 -0.81 -4.02 -9.48
CA LEU A 51 -1.11 -3.44 -8.16
C LEU A 51 -2.14 -4.29 -7.41
N ARG A 52 -3.22 -4.69 -8.09
CA ARG A 52 -4.28 -5.53 -7.52
C ARG A 52 -3.75 -6.88 -7.09
N ARG A 53 -2.98 -7.58 -7.93
CA ARG A 53 -2.33 -8.84 -7.57
C ARG A 53 -1.55 -8.71 -6.26
N ALA A 54 -0.70 -7.69 -6.13
CA ALA A 54 0.09 -7.48 -4.92
C ALA A 54 -0.76 -7.20 -3.66
N LEU A 55 -1.89 -6.49 -3.79
CA LEU A 55 -2.85 -6.26 -2.71
C LEU A 55 -3.64 -7.51 -2.35
N GLU A 56 -4.10 -8.25 -3.36
CA GLU A 56 -4.95 -9.43 -3.24
C GLU A 56 -4.15 -10.68 -2.80
N ASP A 57 -2.82 -10.66 -2.99
CA ASP A 57 -1.87 -11.61 -2.40
C ASP A 57 -1.65 -11.35 -0.89
N MET A 58 -2.07 -10.19 -0.35
CA MET A 58 -1.97 -9.92 1.08
C MET A 58 -2.98 -10.77 1.86
N GLY A 59 -2.54 -11.41 2.94
CA GLY A 59 -3.41 -12.19 3.82
C GLY A 59 -4.22 -11.32 4.79
N GLU A 60 -5.16 -11.96 5.50
CA GLU A 60 -6.03 -11.37 6.52
C GLU A 60 -5.32 -10.36 7.43
N GLN A 61 -4.17 -10.75 7.98
CA GLN A 61 -3.39 -9.91 8.90
C GLN A 61 -3.09 -8.50 8.34
N ALA A 62 -2.80 -8.39 7.04
CA ALA A 62 -2.54 -7.10 6.43
C ALA A 62 -3.79 -6.21 6.41
N PHE A 63 -4.97 -6.80 6.20
CA PHE A 63 -6.23 -6.07 6.16
C PHE A 63 -6.72 -5.69 7.57
N GLU A 64 -6.32 -6.43 8.60
CA GLU A 64 -6.63 -6.10 9.99
C GLU A 64 -5.68 -5.04 10.59
N SER A 65 -4.40 -5.06 10.22
CA SER A 65 -3.36 -4.25 10.86
C SER A 65 -2.93 -3.02 10.07
N MET A 66 -3.18 -2.99 8.77
CA MET A 66 -2.76 -1.88 7.90
C MET A 66 -3.96 -1.09 7.40
N THR A 67 -3.81 0.23 7.42
CA THR A 67 -4.72 1.17 6.77
C THR A 67 -4.72 0.96 5.24
N TYR A 68 -5.71 1.53 4.58
CA TYR A 68 -5.87 1.42 3.12
C TYR A 68 -4.60 1.86 2.36
N TYR A 69 -4.04 3.02 2.69
CA TYR A 69 -2.85 3.54 2.00
C TYR A 69 -1.54 2.88 2.44
N GLU A 70 -1.47 2.27 3.62
CA GLU A 70 -0.35 1.42 3.99
C GLU A 70 -0.28 0.17 3.09
N ARG A 71 -1.43 -0.45 2.79
CA ARG A 71 -1.48 -1.56 1.84
C ARG A 71 -1.09 -1.11 0.43
N TRP A 72 -1.53 0.07 0.01
CA TRP A 72 -1.16 0.62 -1.29
C TRP A 72 0.33 0.90 -1.43
N VAL A 73 0.96 1.53 -0.42
CA VAL A 73 2.40 1.80 -0.50
C VAL A 73 3.23 0.51 -0.47
N ALA A 74 2.78 -0.51 0.27
CA ALA A 74 3.40 -1.83 0.25
C ALA A 74 3.28 -2.51 -1.12
N ALA A 75 2.09 -2.48 -1.73
CA ALA A 75 1.85 -3.05 -3.06
C ALA A 75 2.62 -2.30 -4.17
N LEU A 76 2.69 -0.97 -4.09
CA LEU A 76 3.52 -0.14 -4.96
C LEU A 76 4.99 -0.54 -4.83
N ASN A 77 5.50 -0.64 -3.60
CA ASN A 77 6.89 -1.01 -3.34
C ASN A 77 7.24 -2.38 -3.92
N GLN A 78 6.36 -3.37 -3.73
CA GLN A 78 6.52 -4.71 -4.30
C GLN A 78 6.65 -4.67 -5.83
N ASN A 79 5.75 -3.94 -6.50
CA ASN A 79 5.78 -3.81 -7.96
C ASN A 79 7.04 -3.08 -8.47
N LEU A 80 7.51 -2.03 -7.77
CA LEU A 80 8.72 -1.31 -8.19
C LEU A 80 9.99 -2.15 -8.02
N ILE A 81 10.05 -2.98 -6.98
CA ILE A 81 11.16 -3.93 -6.78
C ILE A 81 11.14 -5.03 -7.85
N GLU A 82 9.98 -5.62 -8.13
CA GLU A 82 9.84 -6.64 -9.19
C GLU A 82 10.18 -6.09 -10.58
N ALA A 83 9.85 -4.82 -10.83
CA ALA A 83 10.20 -4.12 -12.07
C ALA A 83 11.68 -3.67 -12.13
N GLY A 84 12.45 -3.87 -11.05
CA GLY A 84 13.87 -3.51 -10.98
C GLY A 84 14.13 -1.99 -10.94
N VAL A 85 13.15 -1.18 -10.51
CA VAL A 85 13.30 0.28 -10.39
C VAL A 85 14.28 0.64 -9.28
N TYR A 86 14.26 -0.13 -8.20
CA TYR A 86 15.26 -0.14 -7.14
C TYR A 86 15.27 -1.50 -6.45
N THR A 87 16.33 -1.77 -5.70
CA THR A 87 16.54 -2.99 -4.94
C THR A 87 16.08 -2.82 -3.49
N LEU A 88 15.90 -3.96 -2.79
CA LEU A 88 15.64 -3.96 -1.34
C LEU A 88 16.77 -3.30 -0.54
N GLU A 89 18.02 -3.44 -1.00
CA GLU A 89 19.19 -2.84 -0.35
C GLU A 89 19.18 -1.31 -0.47
N GLU A 90 18.89 -0.78 -1.65
CA GLU A 90 18.76 0.66 -1.89
C GLU A 90 17.60 1.25 -1.07
N LEU A 91 16.47 0.54 -1.01
CA LEU A 91 15.33 0.96 -0.18
C LEU A 91 15.71 1.00 1.30
N GLY A 92 16.33 -0.06 1.83
CA GLY A 92 16.74 -0.13 3.24
C GLY A 92 17.75 0.95 3.60
N THR A 93 18.76 1.16 2.74
CA THR A 93 19.74 2.24 2.89
C THR A 93 19.03 3.60 2.93
N LYS A 94 18.08 3.83 2.02
CA LYS A 94 17.34 5.08 1.99
C LYS A 94 16.49 5.30 3.23
N MET A 95 15.85 4.25 3.75
CA MET A 95 15.05 4.33 4.97
C MET A 95 15.92 4.72 6.19
N GLU A 96 17.12 4.15 6.32
CA GLU A 96 18.05 4.52 7.40
C GLU A 96 18.56 5.96 7.27
N GLU A 97 18.86 6.44 6.04
CA GLU A 97 19.20 7.85 5.82
C GLU A 97 18.08 8.79 6.25
N ILE A 98 16.83 8.48 5.89
CA ILE A 98 15.66 9.29 6.22
C ILE A 98 15.42 9.29 7.73
N LYS A 99 15.58 8.14 8.39
CA LYS A 99 15.50 8.02 9.86
C LYS A 99 16.59 8.83 10.56
N ALA A 100 17.83 8.76 10.06
CA ALA A 100 18.96 9.52 10.62
C ALA A 100 18.81 11.03 10.43
N ARG A 101 18.11 11.48 9.37
CA ARG A 101 17.78 12.90 9.16
C ARG A 101 16.86 13.48 10.23
N GLY A 102 16.17 12.62 11.00
CA GLY A 102 15.22 13.02 12.03
C GLY A 102 13.90 13.53 11.47
N ASP A 103 13.03 14.02 12.36
CA ASP A 103 11.67 14.47 12.04
C ASP A 103 11.68 15.69 11.12
N THR A 104 11.75 15.43 9.81
CA THR A 104 11.73 16.47 8.78
C THR A 104 10.55 16.32 7.85
N TYR A 105 9.42 15.84 8.37
CA TYR A 105 8.20 15.69 7.57
C TYR A 105 6.88 15.83 8.35
N GLY A 106 6.86 15.49 9.66
CA GLY A 106 5.63 15.41 10.46
C GLY A 106 5.31 16.60 11.38
N ALA A 107 6.23 17.55 11.59
CA ALA A 107 6.01 18.66 12.54
C ALA A 107 4.98 19.71 12.08
N VAL A 108 4.31 19.52 10.93
CA VAL A 108 3.45 20.55 10.31
C VAL A 108 1.97 20.18 10.26
N GLN A 109 1.54 18.94 10.50
CA GLN A 109 0.12 18.59 10.41
C GLN A 109 -0.21 17.46 11.41
N SER A 110 -0.42 17.84 12.67
CA SER A 110 -1.26 17.10 13.62
C SER A 110 -2.56 17.87 13.79
#